data_AF-C6Y0M2-F1
#
_entry.id   AF-C6Y0M2-F1
#
_cell.length_a   1.000
_cell.length_b   1.000
_cell.length_c   1.000
_cell.angle_alpha   90.00
_cell.angle_beta   90.00
_cell.angle_gamma   90.00
#
_symmetry.space_group_name_H-M   'P 1'
#
loop_
_entity.id
_entity.type
_entity.pdbx_description
1 polymer ?
#
loop_
_entity_poly.entity_id
_entity_poly.type
_entity_poly.pdbx_seq_one_letter_code
_entity_poly.pdbx_strand_id
1 'polypeptide(L)'
;MNRLHHLKQTLPVNLLDNQAYLNLEFILLDYNSSDGLEHWVKKNMQEHLESGRLVYYKTCTPMHFNRSHSRNLAYKLADGDLICNIDADNYTGDGFAAYINEEFKKNENIFLTTLNSIEARGKDVLGRMCVKKSDFYKIGGYDERMVYYGFEDYDFANRLEFNNVRRTFITGDQDYFRAITHSNTERLSNEYAYGNLTTLLVNYLSPCSTDFLFLFSNKEYRRNIIIDPKAYPFSEPLSEFQKSQIRYPQSTLNALWLEGEWSGDESEINLKSKEGIQERLSFNEERKCFISDLCTEASDFYKILNPMFIQQAIMFYSQFTNRVIMHQNKIERRIIVNGLRFGNDVVYKNFDDQTPITT
;
A
#
# COMPACT_ATOMS: atom_id res chain seq x y z
N MET A 1 -9.05 -7.08 -3.75
CA MET A 1 -9.93 -7.54 -2.66
C MET A 1 -11.14 -6.62 -2.57
N ASN A 2 -12.36 -7.17 -2.66
CA ASN A 2 -13.64 -6.49 -2.37
C ASN A 2 -13.92 -5.21 -3.19
N ARG A 3 -13.61 -5.19 -4.49
CA ARG A 3 -13.84 -4.05 -5.41
C ARG A 3 -14.64 -4.43 -6.66
N LEU A 4 -15.52 -5.44 -6.57
CA LEU A 4 -16.33 -5.91 -7.69
C LEU A 4 -17.15 -4.77 -8.34
N HIS A 5 -17.66 -3.83 -7.56
CA HIS A 5 -18.46 -2.72 -8.08
C HIS A 5 -17.64 -1.78 -8.99
N HIS A 6 -16.33 -1.66 -8.80
CA HIS A 6 -15.42 -0.98 -9.73
C HIS A 6 -15.08 -1.86 -10.92
N LEU A 7 -14.72 -3.14 -10.69
CA LEU A 7 -14.38 -4.08 -11.76
C LEU A 7 -15.50 -4.26 -12.79
N LYS A 8 -16.76 -4.24 -12.34
CA LYS A 8 -17.94 -4.27 -13.22
C LYS A 8 -17.95 -3.16 -14.26
N GLN A 9 -17.34 -2.02 -13.93
CA GLN A 9 -17.30 -0.83 -14.80
C GLN A 9 -16.02 -0.79 -15.64
N THR A 10 -14.88 -1.19 -15.07
CA THR A 10 -13.57 -1.01 -15.69
C THR A 10 -13.17 -2.20 -16.56
N LEU A 11 -13.34 -3.44 -16.10
CA LEU A 11 -12.83 -4.62 -16.78
C LEU A 11 -13.41 -4.81 -18.20
N PRO A 12 -14.74 -4.72 -18.42
CA PRO A 12 -15.30 -4.86 -19.78
C PRO A 12 -14.78 -3.79 -20.74
N VAL A 13 -14.65 -2.54 -20.25
CA VAL A 13 -14.16 -1.41 -21.03
C VAL A 13 -12.68 -1.61 -21.37
N ASN A 14 -11.85 -1.99 -20.40
CA ASN A 14 -10.42 -2.19 -20.61
C ASN A 14 -10.13 -3.31 -21.63
N LEU A 15 -10.92 -4.40 -21.58
CA LEU A 15 -10.86 -5.50 -22.54
C LEU A 15 -11.21 -5.03 -23.96
N LEU A 16 -12.29 -4.25 -24.10
CA LEU A 16 -12.74 -3.69 -25.38
C LEU A 16 -11.72 -2.69 -25.95
N ASP A 17 -11.27 -1.74 -25.13
CA ASP A 17 -10.30 -0.69 -25.47
C ASP A 17 -8.95 -1.25 -25.96
N ASN A 18 -8.66 -2.53 -25.66
CA ASN A 18 -7.39 -3.15 -26.01
C ASN A 18 -7.55 -4.40 -26.89
N GLN A 19 -8.76 -4.66 -27.42
CA GLN A 19 -9.07 -5.84 -28.21
C GLN A 19 -8.20 -5.99 -29.47
N ALA A 20 -7.83 -4.85 -30.09
CA ALA A 20 -7.06 -4.81 -31.33
C ALA A 20 -5.61 -5.29 -31.15
N TYR A 21 -5.06 -5.22 -29.93
CA TYR A 21 -3.73 -5.72 -29.64
C TYR A 21 -3.80 -7.20 -29.22
N LEU A 22 -3.53 -8.10 -30.17
CA LEU A 22 -3.73 -9.54 -29.98
C LEU A 22 -2.80 -10.17 -28.95
N ASN A 23 -1.58 -9.66 -28.80
CA ASN A 23 -0.58 -10.21 -27.87
C ASN A 23 -0.73 -9.62 -26.45
N LEU A 24 -1.90 -9.82 -25.85
CA LEU A 24 -2.24 -9.29 -24.54
C LEU A 24 -3.17 -10.25 -23.80
N GLU A 25 -2.86 -10.46 -22.53
CA GLU A 25 -3.74 -11.08 -21.55
C GLU A 25 -4.03 -10.09 -20.41
N PHE A 26 -5.23 -10.20 -19.84
CA PHE A 26 -5.57 -9.57 -18.58
C PHE A 26 -5.50 -10.61 -17.48
N ILE A 27 -4.66 -10.38 -16.47
CA ILE A 27 -4.63 -11.21 -15.27
C ILE A 27 -5.52 -10.56 -14.20
N LEU A 28 -6.62 -11.22 -13.85
CA LEU A 28 -7.48 -10.80 -12.74
C LEU A 28 -7.19 -11.66 -11.51
N LEU A 29 -6.55 -11.06 -10.52
CA LEU A 29 -6.30 -11.69 -9.22
C LEU A 29 -7.42 -11.34 -8.22
N ASP A 30 -8.28 -12.33 -7.94
CA ASP A 30 -9.14 -12.31 -6.77
C ASP A 30 -8.33 -12.61 -5.50
N TYR A 31 -7.92 -11.53 -4.84
CA TYR A 31 -7.14 -11.56 -3.61
C TYR A 31 -8.06 -11.76 -2.39
N ASN A 32 -8.68 -12.93 -2.30
CA ASN A 32 -9.60 -13.37 -1.25
C ASN A 32 -10.81 -12.43 -1.05
N SER A 33 -11.51 -12.08 -2.13
CA SER A 33 -12.71 -11.24 -2.06
C SER A 33 -13.94 -12.03 -1.60
N SER A 34 -14.85 -11.33 -0.94
CA SER A 34 -16.11 -11.85 -0.39
C SER A 34 -17.35 -11.17 -1.00
N ASP A 35 -17.15 -10.28 -1.97
CA ASP A 35 -18.18 -9.45 -2.61
C ASP A 35 -18.84 -10.12 -3.83
N GLY A 36 -18.61 -11.42 -4.03
CA GLY A 36 -19.17 -12.20 -5.13
C GLY A 36 -18.40 -12.08 -6.44
N LEU A 37 -17.14 -11.62 -6.40
CA LEU A 37 -16.29 -11.44 -7.59
C LEU A 37 -16.22 -12.71 -8.46
N GLU A 38 -15.87 -13.86 -7.90
CA GLU A 38 -15.78 -15.12 -8.64
C GLU A 38 -17.07 -15.43 -9.42
N HIS A 39 -18.23 -15.36 -8.75
CA HIS A 39 -19.51 -15.64 -9.37
C HIS A 39 -19.79 -14.69 -10.54
N TRP A 40 -19.46 -13.41 -10.37
CA TRP A 40 -19.65 -12.42 -11.43
C TRP A 40 -18.73 -12.70 -12.63
N VAL A 41 -17.44 -13.03 -12.41
CA VAL A 41 -16.52 -13.37 -13.51
C VAL A 41 -17.02 -14.63 -14.24
N LYS A 42 -17.37 -15.69 -13.50
CA LYS A 42 -17.96 -16.93 -14.07
C LYS A 42 -19.18 -16.65 -14.94
N LYS A 43 -20.03 -15.68 -14.56
CA LYS A 43 -21.27 -15.42 -15.28
C LYS A 43 -21.08 -14.50 -16.49
N ASN A 44 -20.17 -13.53 -16.41
CA ASN A 44 -20.16 -12.40 -17.35
C ASN A 44 -18.90 -12.32 -18.23
N MET A 45 -17.86 -13.11 -17.97
CA MET A 45 -16.56 -13.00 -18.66
C MET A 45 -16.13 -14.28 -19.40
N GLN A 46 -17.06 -15.22 -19.63
CA GLN A 46 -16.73 -16.54 -20.22
C GLN A 46 -16.03 -16.45 -21.58
N GLU A 47 -16.52 -15.62 -22.49
CA GLU A 47 -15.89 -15.42 -23.81
C GLU A 47 -14.41 -15.01 -23.70
N HIS A 48 -14.10 -14.13 -22.74
CA HIS A 48 -12.73 -13.67 -22.52
C HIS A 48 -11.86 -14.73 -21.83
N LEU A 49 -12.45 -15.57 -20.96
CA LEU A 49 -11.76 -16.70 -20.33
C LEU A 49 -11.44 -17.80 -21.35
N GLU A 50 -12.40 -18.14 -22.20
CA GLU A 50 -12.27 -19.17 -23.24
C GLU A 50 -11.25 -18.78 -24.31
N SER A 51 -11.21 -17.50 -24.70
CA SER A 51 -10.21 -16.98 -25.64
C SER A 51 -8.82 -16.80 -25.04
N GLY A 52 -8.66 -16.96 -23.71
CA GLY A 52 -7.42 -16.67 -23.00
C GLY A 52 -7.11 -15.16 -22.87
N ARG A 53 -8.02 -14.29 -23.31
CA ARG A 53 -7.86 -12.83 -23.19
C ARG A 53 -7.90 -12.39 -21.72
N LEU A 54 -8.69 -13.07 -20.90
CA LEU A 54 -8.75 -12.90 -19.46
C LEU A 54 -8.32 -14.20 -18.80
N VAL A 55 -7.43 -14.11 -17.81
CA VAL A 55 -7.08 -15.22 -16.94
C VAL A 55 -7.45 -14.85 -15.52
N TYR A 56 -8.27 -15.67 -14.89
CA TYR A 56 -8.71 -15.47 -13.51
C TYR A 56 -7.85 -16.31 -12.58
N TYR A 57 -7.31 -15.67 -11.54
CA TYR A 57 -6.67 -16.35 -10.43
C TYR A 57 -7.36 -15.97 -9.13
N LYS A 58 -7.44 -16.90 -8.18
CA LYS A 58 -7.86 -16.59 -6.81
C LYS A 58 -6.88 -17.14 -5.78
N THR A 59 -6.71 -16.41 -4.69
CA THR A 59 -6.10 -16.89 -3.44
C THR A 59 -7.12 -16.79 -2.32
N CYS A 60 -7.04 -17.69 -1.34
CA CYS A 60 -7.86 -17.68 -0.12
C CYS A 60 -7.06 -17.36 1.15
N THR A 61 -5.75 -17.13 1.02
CA THR A 61 -4.82 -17.01 2.15
C THR A 61 -4.86 -15.62 2.83
N PRO A 62 -4.81 -14.49 2.09
CA PRO A 62 -4.69 -13.17 2.71
C PRO A 62 -6.01 -12.73 3.35
N MET A 63 -5.98 -12.42 4.65
CA MET A 63 -7.15 -11.87 5.37
C MET A 63 -7.28 -10.35 5.23
N HIS A 64 -6.19 -9.69 4.85
CA HIS A 64 -6.13 -8.25 4.65
C HIS A 64 -5.43 -7.96 3.32
N PHE A 65 -5.77 -6.83 2.72
CA PHE A 65 -5.17 -6.42 1.47
C PHE A 65 -3.73 -5.95 1.67
N ASN A 66 -2.79 -6.65 1.05
CA ASN A 66 -1.38 -6.30 0.99
C ASN A 66 -1.03 -5.95 -0.48
N ARG A 67 -0.68 -4.68 -0.73
CA ARG A 67 -0.43 -4.18 -2.09
C ARG A 67 0.82 -4.79 -2.71
N SER A 68 1.93 -4.80 -1.98
CA SER A 68 3.19 -5.37 -2.47
C SER A 68 3.03 -6.84 -2.81
N HIS A 69 2.44 -7.63 -1.91
CA HIS A 69 2.26 -9.07 -2.13
C HIS A 69 1.26 -9.36 -3.27
N SER A 70 0.11 -8.70 -3.29
CA SER A 70 -0.89 -8.91 -4.36
C SER A 70 -0.33 -8.56 -5.75
N ARG A 71 0.42 -7.46 -5.88
CA ARG A 71 1.10 -7.09 -7.13
C ARG A 71 2.18 -8.08 -7.51
N ASN A 72 3.00 -8.51 -6.55
CA ASN A 72 4.01 -9.54 -6.79
C ASN A 72 3.40 -10.85 -7.29
N LEU A 73 2.31 -11.29 -6.66
CA LEU A 73 1.59 -12.48 -7.03
C LEU A 73 1.02 -12.36 -8.45
N ALA A 74 0.30 -11.28 -8.75
CA ALA A 74 -0.25 -11.05 -10.09
C ALA A 74 0.84 -10.99 -11.18
N TYR A 75 1.95 -10.30 -10.91
CA TYR A 75 3.06 -10.17 -11.85
C TYR A 75 3.78 -11.48 -12.13
N LYS A 76 3.92 -12.36 -11.13
CA LYS A 76 4.51 -13.70 -11.32
C LYS A 76 3.63 -14.60 -12.16
N LEU A 77 2.30 -14.43 -12.08
CA LEU A 77 1.31 -15.23 -12.80
C LEU A 77 1.11 -14.82 -14.26
N ALA A 78 1.53 -13.62 -14.66
CA ALA A 78 1.48 -13.16 -16.04
C ALA A 78 2.51 -13.90 -16.90
N ASP A 79 2.18 -14.28 -18.14
CA ASP A 79 3.07 -14.94 -19.09
C ASP A 79 3.84 -13.92 -19.97
N GLY A 80 3.33 -12.70 -20.12
CA GLY A 80 3.93 -11.66 -20.97
C GLY A 80 5.32 -11.18 -20.55
N ASP A 81 6.14 -10.78 -21.54
CA ASP A 81 7.47 -10.18 -21.32
C ASP A 81 7.40 -8.77 -20.70
N LEU A 82 6.31 -8.06 -20.96
CA LEU A 82 5.98 -6.78 -20.37
C LEU A 82 4.78 -6.97 -19.43
N ILE A 83 4.90 -6.44 -18.22
CA ILE A 83 3.85 -6.53 -17.20
C ILE A 83 3.45 -5.11 -16.78
N CYS A 84 2.15 -4.91 -16.59
CA CYS A 84 1.58 -3.63 -16.18
C CYS A 84 0.60 -3.83 -15.02
N ASN A 85 0.73 -3.04 -13.95
CA ASN A 85 -0.29 -3.03 -12.88
C ASN A 85 -1.43 -2.08 -13.27
N ILE A 86 -2.67 -2.56 -13.11
CA ILE A 86 -3.90 -1.80 -13.26
C ILE A 86 -4.77 -2.06 -12.03
N ASP A 87 -5.08 -1.02 -11.28
CA ASP A 87 -5.96 -1.14 -10.12
C ASP A 87 -7.42 -1.34 -10.59
N ALA A 88 -8.26 -1.94 -9.74
CA ALA A 88 -9.63 -2.34 -10.08
C ALA A 88 -10.56 -1.19 -10.53
N ASP A 89 -10.23 0.04 -10.17
CA ASP A 89 -10.94 1.29 -10.48
C ASP A 89 -10.31 2.07 -11.63
N ASN A 90 -9.27 1.54 -12.27
CA ASN A 90 -8.55 2.21 -13.35
C ASN A 90 -9.10 1.80 -14.72
N TYR A 91 -9.25 2.78 -15.61
CA TYR A 91 -9.44 2.54 -17.04
C TYR A 91 -8.09 2.54 -17.75
N THR A 92 -7.87 1.63 -18.70
CA THR A 92 -6.65 1.60 -19.49
C THR A 92 -6.66 2.64 -20.60
N GLY A 93 -7.81 2.88 -21.24
CA GLY A 93 -7.96 3.70 -22.43
C GLY A 93 -7.63 2.94 -23.71
N ASP A 94 -8.09 3.48 -24.84
CA ASP A 94 -7.97 2.83 -26.16
C ASP A 94 -6.50 2.67 -26.59
N GLY A 95 -6.15 1.47 -27.02
CA GLY A 95 -4.81 1.14 -27.52
C GLY A 95 -3.68 1.23 -26.49
N PHE A 96 -3.96 1.29 -25.19
CA PHE A 96 -2.95 1.44 -24.14
C PHE A 96 -1.88 0.34 -24.14
N ALA A 97 -2.27 -0.92 -24.40
CA ALA A 97 -1.33 -2.03 -24.51
C ALA A 97 -0.39 -1.89 -25.72
N ALA A 98 -0.91 -1.39 -26.84
CA ALA A 98 -0.09 -1.09 -28.01
C ALA A 98 0.89 0.06 -27.71
N TYR A 99 0.42 1.11 -27.04
CA TYR A 99 1.27 2.23 -26.59
C TYR A 99 2.44 1.72 -25.72
N ILE A 100 2.18 0.88 -24.72
CA ILE A 100 3.24 0.30 -23.87
C ILE A 100 4.28 -0.42 -24.75
N ASN A 101 3.83 -1.31 -25.63
CA ASN A 101 4.72 -2.10 -26.48
C ASN A 101 5.58 -1.21 -27.38
N GLU A 102 5.01 -0.16 -27.97
CA GLU A 102 5.76 0.78 -28.81
C GLU A 102 6.81 1.57 -28.03
N GLU A 103 6.53 1.96 -26.78
CA GLU A 103 7.53 2.62 -25.93
C GLU A 103 8.72 1.70 -25.59
N PHE A 104 8.45 0.42 -25.28
CA PHE A 104 9.50 -0.55 -25.00
C PHE A 104 10.31 -0.95 -26.26
N LYS A 105 9.71 -0.90 -27.46
CA LYS A 105 10.44 -1.05 -28.73
C LYS A 105 11.41 0.11 -28.99
N LYS A 106 11.02 1.34 -28.64
CA LYS A 106 11.88 2.52 -28.79
C LYS A 106 13.05 2.50 -27.82
N ASN A 107 12.83 2.00 -26.61
CA ASN A 107 13.88 1.90 -25.60
C ASN A 107 13.67 0.69 -24.70
N GLU A 108 14.59 -0.27 -24.81
CA GLU A 108 14.51 -1.52 -24.09
C GLU A 108 14.84 -1.43 -22.60
N ASN A 109 15.48 -0.34 -22.13
CA ASN A 109 15.95 -0.21 -20.76
C ASN A 109 15.18 0.89 -20.02
N ILE A 110 13.85 0.78 -20.03
CA ILE A 110 12.94 1.72 -19.38
C ILE A 110 11.94 1.00 -18.49
N PHE A 111 11.30 1.76 -17.62
CA PHE A 111 9.98 1.44 -17.11
C PHE A 111 9.05 2.63 -17.34
N LEU A 112 7.77 2.35 -17.57
CA LEU A 112 6.74 3.39 -17.70
C LEU A 112 6.01 3.55 -16.37
N THR A 113 5.72 4.80 -16.01
CA THR A 113 4.99 5.10 -14.77
C THR A 113 4.19 6.39 -14.87
N THR A 114 3.16 6.51 -14.04
CA THR A 114 2.44 7.76 -13.75
C THR A 114 3.00 8.49 -12.52
N LEU A 115 3.89 7.87 -11.75
CA LEU A 115 4.46 8.46 -10.53
C LEU A 115 5.23 9.74 -10.86
N ASN A 116 4.79 10.87 -10.28
CA ASN A 116 5.31 12.22 -10.52
C ASN A 116 5.05 12.78 -11.93
N SER A 117 4.21 12.14 -12.77
CA SER A 117 3.77 12.75 -14.03
C SER A 117 2.85 13.94 -13.77
N ILE A 118 2.95 14.96 -14.62
CA ILE A 118 2.09 16.15 -14.56
C ILE A 118 0.65 15.76 -14.93
N GLU A 119 0.50 14.89 -15.94
CA GLU A 119 -0.77 14.40 -16.46
C GLU A 119 -1.52 13.53 -15.44
N ALA A 120 -0.80 12.83 -14.56
CA ALA A 120 -1.36 12.01 -13.49
C ALA A 120 -1.66 12.78 -12.20
N ARG A 121 -1.32 14.08 -12.13
CA ARG A 121 -1.44 14.86 -10.89
C ARG A 121 -2.90 14.94 -10.44
N GLY A 122 -3.15 14.47 -9.22
CA GLY A 122 -4.50 14.44 -8.63
C GLY A 122 -5.41 13.34 -9.16
N LYS A 123 -4.87 12.38 -9.92
CA LYS A 123 -5.61 11.25 -10.48
C LYS A 123 -5.23 9.94 -9.76
N ASP A 124 -6.18 9.03 -9.65
CA ASP A 124 -6.05 7.74 -8.95
C ASP A 124 -5.42 6.64 -9.81
N VAL A 125 -4.32 6.95 -10.48
CA VAL A 125 -3.62 6.04 -11.41
C VAL A 125 -2.15 5.82 -11.04
N LEU A 126 -1.75 6.20 -9.82
CA LEU A 126 -0.35 6.18 -9.37
C LEU A 126 0.27 4.77 -9.36
N GLY A 127 -0.54 3.74 -9.14
CA GLY A 127 -0.09 2.34 -9.16
C GLY A 127 0.24 1.80 -10.54
N ARG A 128 0.11 2.60 -11.60
CA ARG A 128 0.36 2.17 -12.97
C ARG A 128 1.85 2.14 -13.26
N MET A 129 2.42 0.95 -13.09
CA MET A 129 3.81 0.62 -13.38
C MET A 129 3.85 -0.37 -14.54
N CYS A 130 4.58 -0.07 -15.61
CA CYS A 130 4.85 -1.00 -16.70
C CYS A 130 6.35 -1.30 -16.75
N VAL A 131 6.72 -2.58 -16.68
CA VAL A 131 8.13 -3.03 -16.61
C VAL A 131 8.34 -4.25 -17.48
N LYS A 132 9.61 -4.51 -17.86
CA LYS A 132 9.99 -5.84 -18.31
C LYS A 132 9.90 -6.83 -17.15
N LYS A 133 9.34 -8.01 -17.40
CA LYS A 133 9.24 -9.08 -16.40
C LYS A 133 10.63 -9.48 -15.87
N SER A 134 11.65 -9.45 -16.72
CA SER A 134 13.05 -9.69 -16.33
C SER A 134 13.57 -8.71 -15.29
N ASP A 135 13.26 -7.41 -15.43
CA ASP A 135 13.71 -6.38 -14.47
C ASP A 135 12.98 -6.50 -13.14
N PHE A 136 11.69 -6.82 -13.18
CA PHE A 136 10.90 -7.14 -11.99
C PHE A 136 11.52 -8.28 -11.16
N TYR A 137 11.87 -9.40 -11.80
CA TYR A 137 12.55 -10.51 -11.11
C TYR A 137 13.94 -10.11 -10.61
N LYS A 138 14.69 -9.34 -11.40
CA LYS A 138 16.06 -8.92 -11.05
C LYS A 138 16.12 -8.09 -9.77
N ILE A 139 15.08 -7.31 -9.47
CA ILE A 139 15.00 -6.50 -8.24
C ILE A 139 14.18 -7.15 -7.12
N GLY A 140 13.71 -8.39 -7.32
CA GLY A 140 12.92 -9.13 -6.32
C GLY A 140 11.49 -8.62 -6.13
N GLY A 141 10.92 -7.94 -7.14
CA GLY A 141 9.56 -7.40 -7.09
C GLY A 141 9.35 -6.20 -6.16
N TYR A 142 8.11 -5.95 -5.77
CA TYR A 142 7.71 -5.00 -4.73
C TYR A 142 8.18 -5.49 -3.36
N ASP A 143 8.58 -4.58 -2.48
CA ASP A 143 9.08 -4.92 -1.15
C ASP A 143 7.93 -5.37 -0.24
N GLU A 144 7.88 -6.65 0.12
CA GLU A 144 6.77 -7.22 0.91
C GLU A 144 6.85 -6.86 2.40
N ARG A 145 7.93 -6.20 2.82
CA ARG A 145 7.96 -5.52 4.13
C ARG A 145 6.96 -4.35 4.17
N MET A 146 6.61 -3.77 3.01
CA MET A 146 5.62 -2.69 2.89
C MET A 146 4.20 -3.27 2.82
N VAL A 147 3.61 -3.52 3.99
CA VAL A 147 2.30 -4.19 4.09
C VAL A 147 1.10 -3.23 4.09
N TYR A 148 1.34 -1.91 4.19
CA TYR A 148 0.28 -0.90 4.36
C TYR A 148 0.05 -0.03 3.12
N TYR A 149 -0.84 0.96 3.20
CA TYR A 149 -1.07 1.95 2.14
C TYR A 149 0.15 2.83 1.81
N GLY A 150 0.51 2.85 0.53
CA GLY A 150 1.28 3.92 -0.11
C GLY A 150 2.79 3.73 -0.04
N PHE A 151 3.50 4.39 -0.95
CA PHE A 151 4.96 4.38 -1.10
C PHE A 151 5.61 3.10 -1.64
N GLU A 152 4.87 1.99 -1.78
CA GLU A 152 5.38 0.77 -2.42
C GLU A 152 5.76 0.98 -3.89
N ASP A 153 4.97 1.78 -4.63
CA ASP A 153 5.26 2.11 -6.03
C ASP A 153 6.50 3.03 -6.16
N TYR A 154 6.66 3.96 -5.22
CA TYR A 154 7.84 4.82 -5.17
C TYR A 154 9.10 4.01 -4.89
N ASP A 155 9.06 3.09 -3.92
CA ASP A 155 10.16 2.18 -3.63
C ASP A 155 10.54 1.33 -4.83
N PHE A 156 9.56 0.67 -5.44
CA PHE A 156 9.75 -0.13 -6.65
C PHE A 156 10.41 0.68 -7.77
N ALA A 157 9.93 1.89 -8.03
CA ALA A 157 10.51 2.79 -9.02
C ALA A 157 11.96 3.22 -8.67
N ASN A 158 12.24 3.57 -7.41
CA ASN A 158 13.60 3.92 -6.98
C ASN A 158 14.58 2.74 -7.21
N ARG A 159 14.14 1.51 -6.93
CA ARG A 159 14.98 0.31 -7.07
C ARG A 159 15.22 -0.07 -8.53
N LEU A 160 14.24 0.14 -9.40
CA LEU A 160 14.43 0.04 -10.86
C LEU A 160 15.50 1.05 -11.34
N GLU A 161 15.43 2.30 -10.87
CA GLU A 161 16.42 3.34 -11.21
C GLU A 161 17.82 2.98 -10.70
N PHE A 162 17.94 2.42 -9.48
CA PHE A 162 19.21 1.92 -8.96
C PHE A 162 19.76 0.71 -9.74
N ASN A 163 18.88 -0.07 -10.37
CA ASN A 163 19.24 -1.14 -11.30
C ASN A 163 19.49 -0.64 -12.73
N ASN A 164 19.67 0.68 -12.91
CA ASN A 164 19.91 1.36 -14.19
C ASN A 164 18.76 1.26 -15.20
N VAL A 165 17.54 0.97 -14.76
CA VAL A 165 16.34 1.01 -15.62
C VAL A 165 15.78 2.43 -15.60
N ARG A 166 15.65 3.06 -16.77
CA ARG A 166 15.31 4.49 -16.85
C ARG A 166 13.81 4.73 -16.68
N ARG A 167 13.44 5.61 -15.74
CA ARG A 167 12.06 6.09 -15.60
C ARG A 167 11.62 6.85 -16.86
N THR A 168 10.47 6.47 -17.40
CA THR A 168 9.79 7.19 -18.47
C THR A 168 8.33 7.38 -18.06
N PHE A 169 7.76 8.55 -18.33
CA PHE A 169 6.38 8.82 -17.97
C PHE A 169 5.42 8.27 -19.02
N ILE A 170 4.28 7.75 -18.58
CA ILE A 170 3.15 7.53 -19.47
C ILE A 170 2.66 8.90 -19.92
N THR A 171 2.49 9.07 -21.22
CA THR A 171 2.07 10.33 -21.86
C THR A 171 1.09 10.03 -23.00
N GLY A 172 0.58 11.08 -23.64
CA GLY A 172 -0.32 10.95 -24.79
C GLY A 172 -1.78 11.05 -24.37
N ASP A 173 -2.54 9.99 -24.58
CA ASP A 173 -3.99 9.99 -24.40
C ASP A 173 -4.38 10.27 -22.93
N GLN A 174 -5.34 11.18 -22.73
CA GLN A 174 -5.85 11.51 -21.41
C GLN A 174 -6.69 10.37 -20.80
N ASP A 175 -7.26 9.49 -21.62
CA ASP A 175 -7.98 8.31 -21.15
C ASP A 175 -7.07 7.30 -20.43
N TYR A 176 -5.75 7.36 -20.66
CA TYR A 176 -4.76 6.58 -19.91
C TYR A 176 -4.68 6.99 -18.44
N PHE A 177 -5.33 8.06 -18.02
CA PHE A 177 -5.30 8.54 -16.64
C PHE A 177 -6.67 8.53 -15.98
N ARG A 178 -7.67 7.91 -16.60
CA ARG A 178 -9.03 7.85 -16.04
C ARG A 178 -9.13 6.76 -14.97
N ALA A 179 -9.70 7.13 -13.83
CA ALA A 179 -10.02 6.21 -12.74
C ALA A 179 -11.34 6.61 -12.09
N ILE A 180 -12.02 5.66 -11.46
CA ILE A 180 -13.22 5.92 -10.67
C ILE A 180 -12.80 6.62 -9.39
N THR A 181 -13.35 7.82 -9.15
CA THR A 181 -13.07 8.57 -7.93
C THR A 181 -13.72 7.90 -6.72
N HIS A 182 -12.95 7.76 -5.64
CA HIS A 182 -13.45 7.15 -4.41
C HIS A 182 -12.81 7.75 -3.15
N SER A 183 -13.39 7.44 -2.00
CA SER A 183 -12.93 7.96 -0.71
C SER A 183 -11.67 7.25 -0.20
N ASN A 184 -10.97 7.89 0.75
CA ASN A 184 -9.90 7.23 1.51
C ASN A 184 -10.44 6.06 2.36
N THR A 185 -11.73 6.01 2.66
CA THR A 185 -12.30 4.94 3.50
C THR A 185 -12.21 3.64 2.73
N GLU A 186 -12.53 3.70 1.45
CA GLU A 186 -12.40 2.56 0.56
C GLU A 186 -10.94 2.13 0.37
N ARG A 187 -9.98 3.07 0.37
CA ARG A 187 -8.55 2.74 0.29
C ARG A 187 -8.11 1.85 1.44
N LEU A 188 -8.60 2.14 2.64
CA LEU A 188 -8.15 1.55 3.89
C LEU A 188 -9.05 0.39 4.36
N SER A 189 -10.27 0.24 3.84
CA SER A 189 -11.28 -0.67 4.41
C SER A 189 -10.85 -2.13 4.52
N ASN A 190 -9.93 -2.59 3.65
CA ASN A 190 -9.41 -3.95 3.67
C ASN A 190 -8.01 -4.06 4.30
N GLU A 191 -7.45 -2.99 4.86
CA GLU A 191 -6.16 -3.01 5.53
C GLU A 191 -6.27 -3.50 6.97
N TYR A 192 -5.21 -4.17 7.42
CA TYR A 192 -5.08 -4.63 8.80
C TYR A 192 -5.28 -3.48 9.79
N ALA A 193 -4.57 -2.35 9.59
CA ALA A 193 -4.57 -1.23 10.52
C ALA A 193 -5.97 -0.61 10.68
N TYR A 194 -6.77 -0.56 9.60
CA TYR A 194 -8.12 -0.04 9.65
C TYR A 194 -9.10 -0.99 10.35
N GLY A 195 -9.06 -2.27 10.00
CA GLY A 195 -9.97 -3.27 10.55
C GLY A 195 -9.68 -3.66 12.01
N ASN A 196 -8.46 -3.42 12.49
CA ASN A 196 -8.00 -3.92 13.80
C ASN A 196 -7.67 -2.81 14.81
N LEU A 197 -7.76 -1.53 14.46
CA LEU A 197 -7.58 -0.46 15.43
C LEU A 197 -8.77 -0.45 16.41
N THR A 198 -8.48 -0.62 17.71
CA THR A 198 -9.48 -0.61 18.78
C THR A 198 -9.59 0.75 19.46
N THR A 199 -8.46 1.41 19.68
CA THR A 199 -8.40 2.71 20.36
C THR A 199 -7.23 3.50 19.83
N LEU A 200 -7.47 4.79 19.58
CA LEU A 200 -6.46 5.80 19.30
C LEU A 200 -6.43 6.77 20.48
N LEU A 201 -5.29 6.83 21.17
CA LEU A 201 -5.02 7.82 22.21
C LEU A 201 -4.03 8.86 21.67
N VAL A 202 -4.21 10.12 22.06
CA VAL A 202 -3.26 11.19 21.77
C VAL A 202 -2.90 11.96 23.03
N ASN A 203 -1.63 12.30 23.19
CA ASN A 203 -1.13 13.22 24.21
C ASN A 203 -0.51 14.43 23.53
N TYR A 204 -1.08 15.61 23.76
CA TYR A 204 -0.61 16.86 23.19
C TYR A 204 0.67 17.31 23.89
N LEU A 205 1.74 17.52 23.13
CA LEU A 205 3.04 17.91 23.69
C LEU A 205 3.35 19.39 23.42
N SER A 206 3.11 19.86 22.19
CA SER A 206 3.37 21.24 21.80
C SER A 206 2.58 21.61 20.53
N PRO A 207 2.55 22.90 20.11
CA PRO A 207 1.90 23.29 18.85
C PRO A 207 2.43 22.56 17.60
N CYS A 208 3.63 21.98 17.66
CA CYS A 208 4.25 21.26 16.55
C CYS A 208 4.50 19.78 16.83
N SER A 209 4.03 19.22 17.95
CA SER A 209 4.23 17.80 18.28
C SER A 209 3.11 17.18 19.12
N THR A 210 2.79 15.92 18.84
CA THR A 210 1.76 15.15 19.53
C THR A 210 2.15 13.68 19.58
N ASP A 211 2.00 13.05 20.73
CA ASP A 211 2.28 11.64 20.94
C ASP A 211 1.03 10.80 20.61
N PHE A 212 1.16 9.89 19.67
CA PHE A 212 0.07 9.03 19.20
C PHE A 212 0.30 7.62 19.69
N LEU A 213 -0.75 7.00 20.25
CA LEU A 213 -0.76 5.61 20.69
C LEU A 213 -1.93 4.87 20.04
N PHE A 214 -1.60 3.93 19.16
CA PHE A 214 -2.54 3.06 18.45
C PHE A 214 -2.61 1.71 19.16
N LEU A 215 -3.80 1.28 19.57
CA LEU A 215 -4.05 -0.01 20.22
C LEU A 215 -4.81 -0.94 19.27
N PHE A 216 -4.24 -2.10 18.94
CA PHE A 216 -4.83 -3.05 18.00
C PHE A 216 -5.51 -4.23 18.71
N SER A 217 -6.49 -4.85 18.04
CA SER A 217 -7.30 -5.97 18.53
C SER A 217 -6.47 -7.21 18.89
N ASN A 218 -5.33 -7.41 18.21
CA ASN A 218 -4.38 -8.49 18.48
C ASN A 218 -3.48 -8.23 19.70
N LYS A 219 -3.80 -7.23 20.53
CA LYS A 219 -3.03 -6.85 21.73
C LYS A 219 -1.66 -6.25 21.43
N GLU A 220 -1.38 -5.84 20.19
CA GLU A 220 -0.22 -5.02 19.88
C GLU A 220 -0.53 -3.52 19.97
N TYR A 221 0.45 -2.71 20.33
CA TYR A 221 0.38 -1.25 20.19
C TYR A 221 1.47 -0.70 19.27
N ARG A 222 1.23 0.50 18.74
CA ARG A 222 2.24 1.33 18.07
C ARG A 222 2.19 2.74 18.63
N ARG A 223 3.34 3.29 19.00
CA ARG A 223 3.46 4.64 19.56
C ARG A 223 4.54 5.45 18.86
N ASN A 224 4.26 6.71 18.56
CA ASN A 224 5.27 7.65 18.08
C ASN A 224 4.82 9.10 18.27
N ILE A 225 5.79 10.00 18.36
CA ILE A 225 5.54 11.44 18.37
C ILE A 225 5.48 11.92 16.93
N ILE A 226 4.32 12.38 16.52
CA ILE A 226 4.09 13.04 15.23
C ILE A 226 4.49 14.52 15.37
N ILE A 227 5.18 15.04 14.36
CA ILE A 227 5.68 16.42 14.32
C ILE A 227 5.31 17.14 13.02
N ASP A 228 5.17 18.46 13.09
CA ASP A 228 5.34 19.34 11.92
C ASP A 228 6.85 19.59 11.72
N PRO A 229 7.49 18.97 10.72
CA PRO A 229 8.94 19.07 10.55
C PRO A 229 9.40 20.49 10.15
N LYS A 230 8.51 21.38 9.72
CA LYS A 230 8.87 22.77 9.37
C LYS A 230 8.88 23.69 10.59
N ALA A 231 8.07 23.38 11.59
CA ALA A 231 7.94 24.18 12.81
C ALA A 231 8.73 23.58 14.00
N TYR A 232 9.07 22.29 13.95
CA TYR A 232 9.72 21.60 15.06
C TYR A 232 11.15 22.13 15.32
N PRO A 233 11.49 22.56 16.56
CA PRO A 233 12.79 23.12 16.88
C PRO A 233 13.81 22.00 17.14
N PHE A 234 14.39 21.47 16.07
CA PHE A 234 15.46 20.47 16.19
C PHE A 234 16.69 21.06 16.89
N SER A 235 17.08 20.47 18.03
CA SER A 235 18.24 20.88 18.83
C SER A 235 19.57 20.36 18.28
N GLU A 236 19.52 19.30 17.47
CA GLU A 236 20.68 18.63 16.88
C GLU A 236 20.64 18.69 15.34
N PRO A 237 21.78 18.54 14.65
CA PRO A 237 21.80 18.38 13.21
C PRO A 237 20.89 17.24 12.76
N LEU A 238 20.09 17.49 11.73
CA LEU A 238 19.14 16.50 11.22
C LEU A 238 19.87 15.27 10.67
N SER A 239 19.42 14.08 11.08
CA SER A 239 19.77 12.82 10.44
C SER A 239 19.32 12.80 8.97
N GLU A 240 19.95 11.94 8.15
CA GLU A 240 19.51 11.74 6.75
C GLU A 240 18.03 11.34 6.65
N PHE A 241 17.57 10.53 7.60
CA PHE A 241 16.14 10.21 7.73
C PHE A 241 15.32 11.48 7.93
N GLN A 242 15.60 12.30 8.95
CA GLN A 242 14.83 13.52 9.22
C GLN A 242 14.86 14.51 8.05
N LYS A 243 16.02 14.72 7.42
CA LYS A 243 16.13 15.56 6.20
C LYS A 243 15.18 15.07 5.11
N SER A 244 15.10 13.75 4.91
CA SER A 244 14.24 13.15 3.91
C SER A 244 12.74 13.33 4.20
N GLN A 245 12.38 13.55 5.47
CA GLN A 245 10.99 13.72 5.91
C GLN A 245 10.47 15.16 5.83
N ILE A 246 11.33 16.20 5.82
CA ILE A 246 10.92 17.63 5.78
C ILE A 246 10.02 17.96 4.59
N ARG A 247 10.14 17.20 3.50
CA ARG A 247 9.31 17.39 2.29
C ARG A 247 7.84 17.01 2.49
N TYR A 248 7.50 16.29 3.55
CA TYR A 248 6.14 15.88 3.85
C TYR A 248 5.50 16.82 4.89
N PRO A 249 4.17 17.02 4.85
CA PRO A 249 3.50 17.91 5.80
C PRO A 249 3.60 17.45 7.25
N GLN A 250 3.66 16.13 7.49
CA GLN A 250 3.90 15.54 8.80
C GLN A 250 4.96 14.44 8.73
N SER A 251 5.70 14.32 9.82
CA SER A 251 6.68 13.27 10.09
C SER A 251 6.51 12.75 11.51
N THR A 252 7.30 11.76 11.90
CA THR A 252 7.53 11.43 13.30
C THR A 252 8.89 11.97 13.76
N LEU A 253 9.05 12.09 15.08
CA LEU A 253 10.33 12.39 15.71
C LEU A 253 11.30 11.22 15.58
N ASN A 254 10.81 9.99 15.78
CA ASN A 254 11.58 8.75 15.71
C ASN A 254 11.34 8.02 14.39
N ALA A 255 12.40 7.50 13.77
CA ALA A 255 12.31 6.77 12.51
C ALA A 255 11.49 5.47 12.58
N LEU A 256 11.33 4.89 13.76
CA LEU A 256 10.59 3.65 13.98
C LEU A 256 9.46 3.89 14.97
N TRP A 257 8.38 3.13 14.82
CA TRP A 257 7.35 3.05 15.84
C TRP A 257 7.92 2.37 17.08
N LEU A 258 7.62 2.90 18.26
CA LEU A 258 7.71 2.12 19.47
C LEU A 258 6.61 1.05 19.40
N GLU A 259 7.00 -0.20 19.59
CA GLU A 259 6.10 -1.34 19.48
C GLU A 259 6.13 -2.16 20.77
N GLY A 260 5.01 -2.81 21.05
CA GLY A 260 4.89 -3.70 22.19
C GLY A 260 3.50 -4.30 22.27
N GLU A 261 3.23 -4.90 23.43
CA GLU A 261 1.95 -5.50 23.76
C GLU A 261 1.18 -4.59 24.71
N TRP A 262 -0.15 -4.58 24.58
CA TRP A 262 -1.03 -3.89 25.51
C TRP A 262 -2.08 -4.84 26.08
N SER A 263 -2.51 -4.55 27.30
CA SER A 263 -3.64 -5.21 27.95
C SER A 263 -4.44 -4.19 28.75
N GLY A 264 -5.60 -4.60 29.26
CA GLY A 264 -6.51 -3.71 29.98
C GLY A 264 -7.78 -3.37 29.21
N ASP A 265 -8.45 -2.31 29.64
CA ASP A 265 -9.81 -1.92 29.26
C ASP A 265 -10.01 -0.39 29.33
N GLU A 266 -11.25 0.05 29.55
CA GLU A 266 -11.60 1.48 29.62
C GLU A 266 -11.11 2.17 30.90
N SER A 267 -10.75 1.42 31.93
CA SER A 267 -10.30 1.94 33.22
C SER A 267 -8.78 2.00 33.34
N GLU A 268 -8.09 1.03 32.76
CA GLU A 268 -6.64 0.90 32.84
C GLU A 268 -6.08 0.27 31.56
N ILE A 269 -4.99 0.83 31.03
CA ILE A 269 -4.25 0.28 29.89
C ILE A 269 -2.81 0.05 30.33
N ASN A 270 -2.34 -1.19 30.21
CA ASN A 270 -0.98 -1.59 30.54
C ASN A 270 -0.20 -1.82 29.24
N LEU A 271 0.90 -1.09 29.03
CA LEU A 271 1.77 -1.20 27.87
C LEU A 271 3.09 -1.87 28.27
N LYS A 272 3.54 -2.82 27.47
CA LYS A 272 4.84 -3.48 27.61
C LYS A 272 5.60 -3.38 26.30
N SER A 273 6.66 -2.57 26.26
CA SER A 273 7.49 -2.43 25.06
C SER A 273 8.30 -3.70 24.78
N LYS A 274 8.74 -3.86 23.52
CA LYS A 274 9.69 -4.92 23.14
C LYS A 274 11.03 -4.85 23.90
N GLU A 275 11.39 -3.67 24.40
CA GLU A 275 12.60 -3.43 25.20
C GLU A 275 12.39 -3.70 26.70
N GLY A 276 11.17 -4.12 27.11
CA GLY A 276 10.85 -4.48 28.49
C GLY A 276 10.37 -3.32 29.37
N ILE A 277 10.22 -2.12 28.81
CA ILE A 277 9.64 -0.97 29.52
C ILE A 277 8.15 -1.22 29.75
N GLN A 278 7.70 -0.99 30.97
CA GLN A 278 6.29 -1.10 31.35
C GLN A 278 5.74 0.29 31.68
N GLU A 279 4.55 0.59 31.17
CA GLU A 279 3.82 1.82 31.42
C GLU A 279 2.37 1.47 31.72
N ARG A 280 1.81 2.12 32.73
CA ARG A 280 0.39 2.01 33.02
C ARG A 280 -0.28 3.35 32.81
N LEU A 281 -1.38 3.31 32.09
CA LEU A 281 -2.26 4.43 31.81
C LEU A 281 -3.56 4.21 32.58
N SER A 282 -3.82 5.01 33.62
CA SER A 282 -5.04 4.90 34.43
C SER A 282 -6.05 5.99 34.03
N PHE A 283 -7.31 5.61 33.84
CA PHE A 283 -8.36 6.56 33.45
C PHE A 283 -8.68 7.51 34.61
N ASN A 284 -8.69 8.81 34.32
CA ASN A 284 -9.05 9.86 35.25
C ASN A 284 -10.44 10.41 34.90
N GLU A 285 -11.40 10.17 35.80
CA GLU A 285 -12.80 10.57 35.60
C GLU A 285 -13.03 12.09 35.53
N GLU A 286 -12.21 12.87 36.24
CA GLU A 286 -12.34 14.33 36.28
C GLU A 286 -11.86 14.97 34.98
N ARG A 287 -10.72 14.50 34.46
CA ARG A 287 -10.09 15.00 33.22
C ARG A 287 -10.58 14.32 31.96
N LYS A 288 -11.27 13.18 32.09
CA LYS A 288 -11.73 12.34 30.96
C LYS A 288 -10.59 11.92 30.02
N CYS A 289 -9.45 11.58 30.60
CA CYS A 289 -8.25 11.14 29.90
C CYS A 289 -7.55 10.02 30.69
N PHE A 290 -6.63 9.31 30.04
CA PHE A 290 -5.71 8.41 30.73
C PHE A 290 -4.46 9.15 31.18
N ILE A 291 -3.94 8.83 32.37
CA ILE A 291 -2.73 9.42 32.93
C ILE A 291 -1.64 8.34 33.01
N SER A 292 -0.47 8.64 32.44
CA SER A 292 0.70 7.77 32.50
C SER A 292 1.40 7.82 33.85
N ASP A 293 1.82 6.67 34.37
CA ASP A 293 2.63 6.57 35.59
C ASP A 293 4.14 6.70 35.36
N LEU A 294 4.60 6.75 34.10
CA LEU A 294 6.01 6.96 33.76
C LEU A 294 6.43 8.43 33.70
N CYS A 295 5.49 9.35 33.49
CA CYS A 295 5.80 10.77 33.28
C CYS A 295 5.56 11.58 34.56
N THR A 296 6.55 12.41 34.94
CA THR A 296 6.42 13.34 36.06
C THR A 296 5.66 14.63 35.71
N GLU A 297 5.53 14.92 34.41
CA GLU A 297 4.65 15.97 33.87
C GLU A 297 3.34 15.35 33.36
N ALA A 298 2.28 16.15 33.26
CA ALA A 298 0.95 15.68 32.87
C ALA A 298 0.93 15.10 31.45
N SER A 299 1.11 13.78 31.35
CA SER A 299 0.93 13.01 30.12
C SER A 299 -0.51 12.54 30.03
N ASP A 300 -1.38 13.47 29.63
CA ASP A 300 -2.82 13.25 29.50
C ASP A 300 -3.15 12.68 28.11
N PHE A 301 -3.53 11.40 28.07
CA PHE A 301 -3.91 10.70 26.86
C PHE A 301 -5.41 10.74 26.63
N TYR A 302 -5.84 11.43 25.58
CA TYR A 302 -7.24 11.57 25.20
C TYR A 302 -7.61 10.55 24.13
N LYS A 303 -8.73 9.86 24.33
CA LYS A 303 -9.30 8.95 23.33
C LYS A 303 -9.92 9.74 22.20
N ILE A 304 -9.46 9.48 20.98
CA ILE A 304 -10.06 10.05 19.78
C ILE A 304 -11.31 9.26 19.42
N LEU A 305 -12.43 9.97 19.26
CA LEU A 305 -13.71 9.41 18.83
C LEU A 305 -14.12 9.86 17.42
N ASN A 306 -13.48 10.91 16.87
CA ASN A 306 -13.83 11.43 15.55
C ASN A 306 -13.37 10.44 14.44
N PRO A 307 -14.30 9.88 13.64
CA PRO A 307 -13.96 8.85 12.67
C PRO A 307 -13.08 9.38 11.52
N MET A 308 -13.26 10.63 11.11
CA MET A 308 -12.43 11.24 10.06
C MET A 308 -10.99 11.44 10.55
N PHE A 309 -10.80 11.84 11.81
CA PHE A 309 -9.46 11.97 12.39
C PHE A 309 -8.78 10.61 12.54
N ILE A 310 -9.50 9.60 13.04
CA ILE A 310 -8.99 8.22 13.14
C ILE A 310 -8.53 7.73 11.76
N GLN A 311 -9.33 7.95 10.73
CA GLN A 311 -8.98 7.60 9.37
C GLN A 311 -7.71 8.32 8.87
N GLN A 312 -7.57 9.62 9.14
CA GLN A 312 -6.37 10.38 8.79
C GLN A 312 -5.14 9.85 9.53
N ALA A 313 -5.28 9.52 10.81
CA ALA A 313 -4.22 8.93 11.62
C ALA A 313 -3.77 7.55 11.09
N ILE A 314 -4.72 6.70 10.68
CA ILE A 314 -4.43 5.41 10.05
C ILE A 314 -3.75 5.59 8.69
N MET A 315 -4.24 6.52 7.86
CA MET A 315 -3.59 6.85 6.58
C MET A 315 -2.13 7.29 6.81
N PHE A 316 -1.90 8.18 7.77
CA PHE A 316 -0.56 8.61 8.14
C PHE A 316 0.29 7.43 8.64
N TYR A 317 -0.23 6.59 9.53
CA TYR A 317 0.44 5.40 10.05
C TYR A 317 0.88 4.47 8.92
N SER A 318 -0.04 4.14 8.01
CA SER A 318 0.21 3.29 6.84
C SER A 318 1.33 3.86 5.95
N GLN A 319 1.17 5.12 5.55
CA GLN A 319 2.14 5.81 4.69
C GLN A 319 3.50 6.00 5.35
N PHE A 320 3.53 6.37 6.63
CA PHE A 320 4.77 6.56 7.37
C PHE A 320 5.55 5.25 7.47
N THR A 321 4.89 4.15 7.82
CA THR A 321 5.53 2.84 7.94
C THR A 321 6.23 2.42 6.65
N ASN A 322 5.55 2.56 5.51
CA ASN A 322 6.16 2.24 4.22
C ASN A 322 7.23 3.27 3.80
N ARG A 323 7.06 4.56 4.10
CA ARG A 323 8.08 5.60 3.86
C ARG A 323 9.41 5.23 4.51
N VAL A 324 9.40 4.78 5.77
CA VAL A 324 10.61 4.40 6.50
C VAL A 324 11.38 3.32 5.75
N ILE A 325 10.69 2.27 5.32
CA ILE A 325 11.29 1.16 4.56
C ILE A 325 11.86 1.68 3.22
N MET A 326 11.10 2.48 2.47
CA MET A 326 11.56 3.08 1.21
C MET A 326 12.82 3.93 1.42
N HIS A 327 12.83 4.76 2.46
CA HIS A 327 13.96 5.64 2.75
C HIS A 327 15.20 4.83 3.17
N GLN A 328 15.03 3.78 3.97
CA GLN A 328 16.12 2.88 4.31
C GLN A 328 16.69 2.23 3.05
N ASN A 329 15.84 1.72 2.15
CA ASN A 329 16.27 1.16 0.88
C ASN A 329 17.04 2.18 0.03
N LYS A 330 16.62 3.45 0.01
CA LYS A 330 17.32 4.52 -0.71
C LYS A 330 18.70 4.83 -0.12
N ILE A 331 18.80 4.94 1.21
CA ILE A 331 20.07 5.23 1.90
C ILE A 331 21.06 4.09 1.66
N GLU A 332 20.61 2.84 1.76
CA GLU A 332 21.42 1.65 1.54
C GLU A 332 21.69 1.37 0.04
N ARG A 333 21.04 2.12 -0.87
CA ARG A 333 20.99 1.82 -2.31
C ARG A 333 20.59 0.37 -2.59
N ARG A 334 19.65 -0.16 -1.79
CA ARG A 334 19.17 -1.54 -1.88
C ARG A 334 18.40 -1.73 -3.18
N ILE A 335 18.92 -2.57 -4.07
CA ILE A 335 18.25 -2.92 -5.35
C ILE A 335 17.31 -4.11 -5.17
N ILE A 336 17.78 -5.16 -4.49
CA ILE A 336 17.07 -6.44 -4.37
C ILE A 336 16.42 -6.53 -2.99
N VAL A 337 15.14 -6.90 -2.96
CA VAL A 337 14.33 -7.11 -1.75
C VAL A 337 13.77 -8.55 -1.72
N ASN A 338 13.11 -8.93 -0.62
CA ASN A 338 12.44 -10.22 -0.39
C ASN A 338 13.32 -11.50 -0.45
N GLY A 339 14.58 -11.41 -0.86
CA GLY A 339 15.44 -12.58 -1.07
C GLY A 339 14.91 -13.45 -2.23
N LEU A 340 14.98 -14.78 -2.09
CA LEU A 340 14.52 -15.73 -3.12
C LEU A 340 13.00 -16.00 -3.07
N ARG A 341 12.25 -15.32 -2.19
CA ARG A 341 10.84 -15.66 -1.89
C ARG A 341 10.01 -14.39 -1.85
N PHE A 342 9.25 -14.13 -2.92
CA PHE A 342 8.29 -13.02 -3.00
C PHE A 342 7.11 -13.43 -3.85
N GLY A 343 5.94 -12.86 -3.58
CA GLY A 343 4.67 -13.21 -4.23
C GLY A 343 4.38 -14.69 -4.07
N ASN A 344 4.72 -15.26 -2.91
CA ASN A 344 4.47 -16.67 -2.61
C ASN A 344 3.08 -16.80 -2.03
N ASP A 345 2.24 -17.59 -2.69
CA ASP A 345 0.91 -17.95 -2.21
C ASP A 345 0.45 -19.23 -2.92
N VAL A 346 -0.69 -19.76 -2.49
CA VAL A 346 -1.42 -20.79 -3.21
C VAL A 346 -2.55 -20.12 -3.98
N VAL A 347 -2.54 -20.27 -5.30
CA VAL A 347 -3.58 -19.75 -6.18
C VAL A 347 -4.25 -20.83 -7.02
N TYR A 348 -5.47 -20.54 -7.44
CA TYR A 348 -6.28 -21.41 -8.29
C TYR A 348 -6.60 -20.67 -9.58
N LYS A 349 -6.36 -21.32 -10.73
CA LYS A 349 -6.54 -20.73 -12.07
C LYS A 349 -7.90 -21.08 -12.62
N ASN A 350 -8.60 -20.11 -13.20
CA ASN A 350 -9.85 -20.28 -13.96
C ASN A 350 -10.87 -21.23 -13.31
N PHE A 351 -11.06 -21.07 -12.00
CA PHE A 351 -12.03 -21.82 -11.19
C PHE A 351 -11.72 -23.32 -11.02
N ASP A 352 -10.51 -23.76 -11.36
CA ASP A 352 -10.00 -25.07 -10.97
C ASP A 352 -9.49 -25.04 -9.53
N ASP A 353 -10.38 -25.43 -8.61
CA ASP A 353 -10.10 -25.49 -7.17
C ASP A 353 -9.36 -26.76 -6.73
N GLN A 354 -9.08 -27.67 -7.67
CA GLN A 354 -8.44 -28.96 -7.40
C GLN A 354 -6.95 -28.95 -7.72
N THR A 355 -6.50 -28.03 -8.57
CA THR A 355 -5.11 -27.92 -9.02
C THR A 355 -4.47 -26.64 -8.51
N PRO A 356 -3.96 -26.62 -7.26
CA PRO A 356 -3.31 -25.44 -6.71
C PRO A 356 -1.99 -25.14 -7.42
N ILE A 357 -1.74 -23.87 -7.70
CA ILE A 357 -0.46 -23.34 -8.18
C ILE A 357 0.22 -22.67 -7.00
N THR A 358 1.40 -23.17 -6.64
CA THR A 358 2.28 -22.50 -5.65
C THR A 358 3.25 -21.61 -6.39
N THR A 359 3.22 -20.32 -6.10
CA THR A 359 4.08 -19.33 -6.76
C THR A 359 5.40 -19.12 -6.04
#